data_AF-A0A0C9YRG9-F1
#
_entry.id   AF-A0A0C9YRG9-F1
#
_cell.length_a   1.000
_cell.length_b   1.000
_cell.length_c   1.000
_cell.angle_alpha   90.00
_cell.angle_beta   90.00
_cell.angle_gamma   90.00
#
_symmetry.space_group_name_H-M   'P 1'
#
loop_
_entity.id
_entity.type
_entity.pdbx_description
1 polymer ?
#
loop_
_entity_poly.entity_id
_entity_poly.type
_entity_poly.pdbx_seq_one_letter_code
_entity_poly.pdbx_strand_id
1 'polypeptide(L)'
;SNNHPPNFKTEFHPCSKCLTHYQSFGEFSQQQPASMALDSEPWCPFTSECNYIVAMITVEAGLSAVQVDSLLRLIHHIGQGTASI
;
A
#
# COMPACT_ATOMS: atom_id res chain seq x y z
N SER A 1 -10.66 -43.60 3.71
CA SER A 1 -9.95 -42.44 4.27
C SER A 1 -10.50 -41.20 3.58
N ASN A 2 -11.27 -40.37 4.30
CA ASN A 2 -11.89 -39.17 3.72
C ASN A 2 -10.82 -38.07 3.57
N ASN A 3 -10.09 -38.11 2.45
CA ASN A 3 -9.16 -37.06 2.02
C ASN A 3 -9.94 -35.83 1.49
N HIS A 4 -10.86 -35.28 2.29
CA HIS A 4 -11.46 -34.01 1.94
C HIS A 4 -10.56 -32.89 2.46
N PRO A 5 -10.14 -31.93 1.61
CA PRO A 5 -9.30 -30.84 2.06
C PRO A 5 -10.05 -30.03 3.13
N PRO A 6 -9.31 -29.42 4.08
CA PRO A 6 -9.93 -28.77 5.25
C PRO A 6 -10.84 -27.61 4.81
N ASN A 7 -11.97 -27.48 5.49
CA ASN A 7 -12.82 -26.29 5.39
C ASN A 7 -12.17 -25.15 6.18
N PHE A 8 -12.18 -23.95 5.63
CA PHE A 8 -11.73 -22.72 6.26
C PHE A 8 -12.89 -22.00 6.94
N LYS A 9 -12.60 -21.46 8.14
CA LYS A 9 -13.46 -20.55 8.87
C LYS A 9 -12.79 -19.18 8.92
N THR A 10 -13.47 -18.16 8.39
CA THR A 10 -13.03 -16.78 8.41
C THR A 10 -13.88 -16.01 9.42
N GLU A 11 -13.23 -15.55 10.49
CA GLU A 11 -13.83 -14.69 11.51
C GLU A 11 -13.44 -13.23 11.25
N PHE A 12 -14.36 -12.31 11.51
CA PHE A 12 -14.15 -10.88 11.29
C PHE A 12 -14.14 -10.12 12.62
N HIS A 13 -13.55 -8.92 12.61
CA HIS A 13 -13.56 -8.04 13.77
C HIS A 13 -15.00 -7.70 14.19
N PRO A 14 -15.35 -7.68 15.50
CA PRO A 14 -16.74 -7.46 15.96
C PRO A 14 -17.41 -6.19 15.42
N CYS A 15 -16.62 -5.16 15.11
CA CYS A 15 -17.14 -3.90 14.57
C CYS A 15 -17.42 -3.92 13.06
N SER A 16 -17.03 -4.96 12.31
CA SER A 16 -17.21 -4.99 10.84
C SER A 16 -18.65 -5.27 10.42
N LYS A 17 -19.51 -5.76 11.32
CA LYS A 17 -20.86 -6.27 11.04
C LYS A 17 -20.89 -7.43 10.01
N CYS A 18 -19.74 -8.03 9.72
CA CYS A 18 -19.65 -9.19 8.84
C CYS A 18 -19.94 -10.48 9.63
N LEU A 19 -20.71 -11.39 9.04
CA LEU A 19 -20.94 -12.72 9.59
C LEU A 19 -19.72 -13.62 9.37
N THR A 20 -19.51 -14.57 10.28
CA THR A 20 -18.50 -15.62 10.10
C THR A 20 -18.75 -16.38 8.79
N HIS A 21 -17.71 -16.54 8.00
CA HIS A 21 -17.78 -17.21 6.70
C HIS A 21 -17.10 -18.58 6.78
N TYR A 22 -17.75 -19.61 6.23
CA TYR A 22 -17.21 -20.95 6.11
C TYR A 22 -17.10 -21.30 4.64
N GLN A 23 -15.94 -21.79 4.22
CA GLN A 23 -15.66 -22.09 2.82
C GLN A 23 -14.77 -23.32 2.71
N SER A 24 -15.02 -24.17 1.71
CA SER A 24 -14.16 -25.30 1.40
C SER A 24 -12.83 -24.84 0.78
N PHE A 25 -11.84 -25.73 0.74
CA PHE A 25 -10.58 -25.42 0.06
C PHE A 25 -10.75 -25.10 -1.43
N GLY A 26 -11.67 -25.80 -2.11
CA GLY A 26 -12.00 -25.51 -3.51
C GLY A 26 -12.52 -24.08 -3.69
N GLU A 27 -13.44 -23.64 -2.83
CA GLU A 27 -13.98 -22.28 -2.88
C GLU A 27 -12.94 -21.23 -2.52
N PHE A 28 -12.13 -21.46 -1.48
CA PHE A 28 -11.07 -20.54 -1.07
C PHE A 28 -10.00 -20.36 -2.15
N SER A 29 -9.57 -21.46 -2.79
CA SER A 29 -8.55 -21.41 -3.85
C SER A 29 -9.03 -20.74 -5.14
N GLN A 30 -10.33 -20.71 -5.39
CA GLN A 30 -10.94 -20.09 -6.57
C GLN A 30 -11.38 -18.64 -6.34
N GLN A 31 -11.23 -18.11 -5.11
CA GLN A 31 -11.36 -16.68 -4.88
C GLN A 31 -10.20 -15.97 -5.56
N GLN A 32 -10.42 -15.61 -6.83
CA GLN A 32 -9.60 -14.62 -7.50
C GLN A 32 -9.62 -13.37 -6.62
N PRO A 33 -8.46 -12.78 -6.26
CA PRO A 33 -8.46 -11.51 -5.56
C PRO A 33 -9.39 -10.61 -6.35
N ALA A 34 -10.46 -10.13 -5.70
CA ALA A 34 -11.41 -9.23 -6.33
C ALA A 34 -10.57 -8.22 -7.08
N SER A 35 -10.79 -8.10 -8.40
CA SER A 35 -10.08 -7.14 -9.25
C SER A 35 -10.10 -5.82 -8.49
N MET A 36 -9.00 -5.50 -7.80
CA MET A 36 -8.93 -4.30 -7.01
C MET A 36 -9.12 -3.21 -8.06
N ALA A 37 -10.23 -2.48 -7.96
CA ALA A 37 -10.41 -1.31 -8.80
C ALA A 37 -9.11 -0.53 -8.65
N LEU A 38 -8.49 -0.17 -9.78
CA LEU A 38 -7.31 0.69 -9.78
C LEU A 38 -7.64 1.84 -8.84
N ASP A 39 -6.93 1.91 -7.72
CA ASP A 39 -7.17 2.94 -6.73
C ASP A 39 -7.04 4.27 -7.45
N SER A 40 -8.12 5.06 -7.47
CA SER A 40 -8.13 6.34 -8.16
C SER A 40 -7.17 7.33 -7.49
N GLU A 41 -6.83 7.08 -6.22
CA GLU A 41 -5.97 7.93 -5.41
C GLU A 41 -4.92 7.08 -4.65
N PRO A 42 -3.96 6.44 -5.35
CA PRO A 42 -2.94 5.60 -4.72
C PRO A 42 -2.03 6.39 -3.78
N TRP A 43 -2.10 7.73 -3.83
CA TRP A 43 -1.40 8.63 -2.95
C TRP A 43 -2.09 8.82 -1.60
N CYS A 44 -3.28 8.31 -1.32
CA CYS A 44 -3.82 8.32 0.05
C CYS A 44 -2.97 7.40 0.95
N PRO A 45 -2.54 7.82 2.16
CA PRO A 45 -3.00 8.96 2.95
C PRO A 45 -2.14 10.24 2.83
N PHE A 46 -1.25 10.34 1.85
CA PHE A 46 -0.43 11.54 1.64
C PHE A 46 -1.31 12.74 1.28
N THR A 47 -0.91 13.92 1.76
CA THR A 47 -1.65 15.18 1.53
C THR A 47 -1.63 15.66 0.07
N SER A 48 -0.76 15.10 -0.76
CA SER A 48 -0.71 15.35 -2.20
C SER A 48 -0.03 14.19 -2.92
N GLU A 49 -0.33 14.04 -4.22
CA GLU A 49 0.35 13.10 -5.11
C GLU A 49 1.86 13.35 -5.19
N CYS A 50 2.29 14.61 -5.16
CA CYS A 50 3.72 14.96 -5.14
C CYS A 50 4.44 14.37 -3.92
N ASN A 51 3.83 14.49 -2.73
CA ASN A 51 4.40 13.92 -1.50
C ASN A 51 4.49 12.39 -1.58
N TYR A 52 3.50 11.74 -2.18
CA TYR A 52 3.53 10.30 -2.44
C TYR A 52 4.66 9.90 -3.39
N ILE A 53 4.81 10.60 -4.52
CA ILE A 53 5.86 10.32 -5.51
C ILE A 53 7.25 10.48 -4.89
N VAL A 54 7.49 11.57 -4.13
CA VAL A 54 8.78 11.78 -3.46
C VAL A 54 9.06 10.69 -2.43
N ALA A 55 8.05 10.26 -1.66
CA ALA A 55 8.18 9.17 -0.72
C ALA A 55 8.47 7.84 -1.41
N MET A 56 7.80 7.53 -2.53
CA MET A 56 8.07 6.34 -3.34
C MET A 56 9.51 6.32 -3.84
N ILE A 57 9.97 7.38 -4.50
CA ILE A 57 11.34 7.48 -5.02
C ILE A 57 12.37 7.31 -3.89
N THR A 58 12.10 7.93 -2.73
CA THR A 58 12.94 7.84 -1.54
C THR A 58 13.10 6.40 -1.06
N VAL A 59 12.00 5.65 -0.98
CA VAL A 59 11.97 4.25 -0.54
C VAL A 59 12.63 3.35 -1.57
N GLU A 60 12.30 3.51 -2.85
CA GLU A 60 12.86 2.72 -3.96
C GLU A 60 14.38 2.90 -4.08
N ALA A 61 14.87 4.12 -3.88
CA ALA A 61 16.30 4.42 -3.90
C ALA A 61 17.02 4.09 -2.58
N GLY A 62 16.29 3.65 -1.54
CA GLY A 62 16.87 3.30 -0.25
C GLY A 62 17.55 4.47 0.47
N LEU A 63 17.02 5.69 0.31
CA LEU A 63 17.62 6.88 0.91
C LEU A 63 17.41 6.92 2.41
N SER A 64 18.45 7.32 3.14
CA SER A 64 18.36 7.66 4.56
C SER A 64 17.64 9.00 4.77
N ALA A 65 17.11 9.22 5.97
CA ALA A 65 16.47 10.49 6.34
C ALA A 65 17.36 11.72 6.07
N VAL A 66 18.68 11.61 6.32
CA VAL A 66 19.63 12.71 6.07
C VAL A 66 19.75 13.03 4.58
N GLN A 67 19.72 12.01 3.71
CA GLN A 67 19.77 12.19 2.26
C GLN A 67 18.46 12.80 1.74
N VAL A 68 17.32 12.38 2.29
CA VAL A 68 16.00 12.93 1.95
C VAL A 68 15.93 14.41 2.32
N ASP A 69 16.33 14.78 3.53
CA ASP A 69 16.35 16.18 3.97
C ASP A 69 17.26 17.04 3.08
N SER A 70 18.43 16.51 2.71
CA SER A 70 19.36 17.21 1.83
C SER A 70 18.78 17.41 0.43
N LEU A 71 18.09 16.40 -0.11
CA LEU A 71 17.41 16.47 -1.40
C LEU A 71 16.26 17.49 -1.38
N LEU A 72 15.42 17.47 -0.35
CA LEU A 72 14.33 18.43 -0.19
C LEU A 72 14.84 19.88 -0.09
N ARG A 73 15.94 20.11 0.63
CA ARG A 73 16.60 21.43 0.68
C ARG A 73 17.11 21.86 -0.69
N LEU A 74 17.75 20.95 -1.44
CA LEU A 74 18.22 21.25 -2.80
C LEU A 74 17.06 21.63 -3.71
N ILE A 75 15.98 20.85 -3.72
CA ILE A 75 14.76 21.14 -4.50
C ILE A 75 14.19 22.51 -4.11
N HIS A 76 14.15 22.82 -2.81
CA HIS A 76 13.71 24.12 -2.32
C HIS A 76 14.60 25.26 -2.86
N HIS A 77 15.92 25.13 -2.77
CA HIS A 77 16.85 26.14 -3.29
C HIS A 77 16.72 26.34 -4.80
N ILE A 78 16.53 25.27 -5.57
CA ILE A 78 16.26 25.32 -7.01
C ILE A 78 14.95 26.07 -7.27
N GLY A 79 13.88 25.74 -6.55
CA GLY A 79 12.58 26.41 -6.68
C GLY A 79 12.61 27.90 -6.34
N GLN A 80 13.54 28.30 -5.45
CA GLN A 80 13.79 29.71 -5.11
C GLN A 80 14.81 30.40 -6.04
N GLY A 81 15.42 29.68 -6.99
CA GLY A 81 16.50 30.22 -7.84
C GLY A 81 17.78 30.57 -7.07
N THR A 82 17.97 29.99 -5.89
CA THR A 82 19.13 30.25 -5.00
C THR A 82 20.15 29.11 -5.04
N ALA A 83 19.90 28.07 -5.83
CA ALA A 83 20.87 27.00 -6.03
C ALA A 83 22.07 27.53 -6.83
N SER A 84 23.23 27.57 -6.18
CA SER A 84 24.52 27.73 -6.86
C SER A 84 25.04 26.32 -7.16
N ILE A 85 25.15 25.99 -8.44
CA ILE A 85 25.74 24.73 -8.94
C ILE A 85 27.22 24.95 -9.20
#